data_AF-A0A7C5HZ97-F1
#
_entry.id   AF-A0A7C5HZ97-F1
#
_cell.length_a   1.000
_cell.length_b   1.000
_cell.length_c   1.000
_cell.angle_alpha   90.00
_cell.angle_beta   90.00
_cell.angle_gamma   90.00
#
_symmetry.space_group_name_H-M   'P 1'
#
loop_
_entity.id
_entity.type
_entity.pdbx_description
1 polymer ?
#
loop_
_entity_poly.entity_id
_entity_poly.type
_entity_poly.pdbx_seq_one_letter_code
_entity_poly.pdbx_strand_id
1 'polypeptide(L)'
;MPDDTVASILGMAVLYVLTLGIGYLVLVGLGLDSTTAFSAVAATTGNVGPGLAGVGPAQNYMFIPAFGKAVLALCMLVGRLEFVTVIALLTPAFWRWR
;
A
#
# COMPACT_ATOMS: atom_id res chain seq x y z
N MET A 1 11.51 -16.57 -21.93
CA MET A 1 11.67 -15.79 -20.68
C MET A 1 11.92 -16.80 -19.57
N PRO A 2 12.93 -16.65 -18.70
CA PRO A 2 13.17 -17.62 -17.63
C PRO A 2 11.95 -17.69 -16.71
N ASP A 3 11.44 -18.89 -16.44
CA ASP A 3 10.22 -19.09 -15.63
C ASP A 3 10.34 -18.46 -14.22
N ASP A 4 11.56 -18.39 -13.67
CA ASP A 4 11.86 -17.77 -12.36
C ASP A 4 11.58 -16.25 -12.32
N THR A 5 11.80 -15.55 -13.44
CA THR A 5 11.55 -14.11 -13.52
C THR A 5 10.05 -13.82 -13.58
N VAL A 6 9.30 -14.65 -14.31
CA VAL A 6 7.84 -14.52 -14.41
C VAL A 6 7.19 -14.76 -13.05
N ALA A 7 7.64 -15.77 -12.30
CA ALA A 7 7.17 -16.04 -10.95
C ALA A 7 7.43 -14.85 -9.98
N SER A 8 8.61 -14.24 -10.06
CA SER A 8 8.97 -13.08 -9.21
C SER A 8 8.11 -11.85 -9.52
N ILE A 9 7.86 -11.55 -10.81
CA ILE A 9 7.01 -10.43 -11.24
C ILE A 9 5.56 -10.67 -10.80
N LEU A 10 5.04 -11.89 -10.98
CA LEU A 10 3.69 -12.24 -10.56
C LEU A 10 3.52 -12.15 -9.04
N GLY A 11 4.51 -12.61 -8.26
CA GLY A 11 4.51 -12.47 -6.80
C GLY A 11 4.44 -11.02 -6.35
N MET A 12 5.22 -10.15 -7.01
CA MET A 12 5.18 -8.70 -6.75
C MET A 12 3.81 -8.09 -7.09
N ALA A 13 3.21 -8.48 -8.22
CA ALA A 13 1.90 -7.99 -8.63
C ALA A 13 0.79 -8.42 -7.65
N VAL A 14 0.80 -9.67 -7.17
CA VAL A 14 -0.17 -10.16 -6.19
C VAL A 14 -0.07 -9.40 -4.87
N LEU A 15 1.15 -9.14 -4.38
CA LEU A 15 1.36 -8.39 -3.15
C LEU A 15 0.94 -6.93 -3.26
N TYR A 16 1.17 -6.32 -4.42
CA TYR A 16 0.69 -4.97 -4.71
C TYR A 16 -0.85 -4.89 -4.58
N VAL A 17 -1.56 -5.85 -5.20
CA VAL A 17 -3.03 -5.92 -5.13
C VAL A 17 -3.52 -6.22 -3.71
N LEU A 18 -2.83 -7.09 -2.97
CA LEU A 18 -3.14 -7.39 -1.57
C LEU A 18 -3.02 -6.16 -0.67
N THR A 19 -1.93 -5.42 -0.76
CA THR A 19 -1.73 -4.18 0.01
C THR A 19 -2.78 -3.14 -0.33
N LEU A 20 -3.12 -2.99 -1.62
CA LEU A 20 -4.22 -2.12 -2.06
C LEU A 20 -5.56 -2.54 -1.44
N GLY A 21 -5.89 -3.83 -1.51
CA GLY A 21 -7.14 -4.36 -0.97
C GLY A 21 -7.25 -4.21 0.55
N ILE A 22 -6.18 -4.54 1.28
CA ILE A 22 -6.14 -4.41 2.75
C ILE A 22 -6.27 -2.94 3.16
N GLY A 23 -5.49 -2.04 2.55
CA GLY A 23 -5.55 -0.60 2.84
C GLY A 23 -6.93 -0.01 2.54
N TYR A 24 -7.55 -0.42 1.42
CA TYR A 24 -8.89 -0.01 1.04
C TYR A 24 -9.94 -0.44 2.08
N LEU A 25 -9.94 -1.72 2.48
CA LEU A 25 -10.89 -2.25 3.47
C LEU A 25 -10.77 -1.54 4.82
N VAL A 26 -9.55 -1.22 5.26
CA VAL A 26 -9.33 -0.50 6.52
C VAL A 26 -9.90 0.92 6.46
N LEU A 27 -9.70 1.65 5.35
CA LEU A 27 -10.22 3.01 5.20
C LEU A 27 -11.74 3.06 5.03
N VAL A 28 -12.33 2.12 4.30
CA VAL A 28 -13.79 2.01 4.22
C VAL A 28 -14.38 1.65 5.58
N GLY A 29 -13.73 0.76 6.35
CA GLY A 29 -14.13 0.44 7.73
C GLY A 29 -14.05 1.62 8.70
N LEU A 30 -13.24 2.64 8.38
CA LEU A 30 -13.17 3.92 9.11
C LEU A 30 -14.27 4.91 8.69
N GLY A 31 -15.13 4.55 7.73
CA GLY A 31 -16.23 5.37 7.26
C GLY A 31 -15.85 6.35 6.14
N LEU A 32 -14.72 6.16 5.47
CA LEU A 32 -14.38 6.96 4.29
C LEU A 32 -15.20 6.53 3.07
N ASP A 33 -15.51 7.50 2.21
CA ASP A 33 -16.13 7.24 0.91
C ASP A 33 -15.28 6.27 0.08
N SER A 34 -15.93 5.28 -0.55
CA SER A 34 -15.27 4.20 -1.30
C SER A 34 -14.30 4.72 -2.35
N THR A 35 -14.66 5.79 -3.04
CA THR A 35 -13.85 6.44 -4.08
C THR A 35 -12.61 7.11 -3.48
N THR A 36 -12.78 7.76 -2.33
CA THR A 36 -11.70 8.43 -1.59
C THR A 36 -10.74 7.40 -0.97
N ALA A 37 -11.27 6.34 -0.37
CA ALA A 37 -10.49 5.27 0.25
C ALA A 37 -9.61 4.55 -0.78
N PHE A 38 -10.19 4.13 -1.91
CA PHE A 38 -9.45 3.44 -2.96
C PHE A 38 -8.36 4.33 -3.56
N SER A 39 -8.71 5.59 -3.87
CA SER A 39 -7.76 6.50 -4.48
C SER A 39 -6.65 6.93 -3.51
N ALA A 40 -6.93 7.10 -2.22
CA ALA A 40 -5.93 7.37 -1.20
C ALA A 40 -4.91 6.22 -1.09
N VAL A 41 -5.38 4.97 -1.08
CA VAL A 41 -4.47 3.81 -1.01
C VAL A 41 -3.67 3.70 -2.29
N ALA A 42 -4.30 3.79 -3.46
CA ALA A 42 -3.58 3.77 -4.74
C ALA A 42 -2.50 4.87 -4.85
N ALA A 43 -2.82 6.10 -4.43
CA ALA A 43 -1.89 7.21 -4.44
C ALA A 43 -0.74 7.04 -3.44
N THR A 44 -0.99 6.47 -2.26
CA THR A 44 0.03 6.24 -1.24
C THR A 44 0.91 5.04 -1.55
N THR A 45 0.35 3.91 -2.00
CA THR A 45 1.12 2.75 -2.46
C THR A 45 1.98 3.11 -3.66
N GLY A 46 1.48 3.94 -4.58
CA GLY A 46 2.25 4.45 -5.71
C GLY A 46 3.23 5.59 -5.36
N ASN A 47 3.31 6.02 -4.10
CA ASN A 47 4.06 7.21 -3.67
C ASN A 47 3.79 8.47 -4.51
N VAL A 48 2.59 8.58 -5.09
CA VAL A 48 2.18 9.71 -5.93
C VAL A 48 1.90 10.93 -5.05
N GLY A 49 1.22 10.73 -3.92
CA GLY A 49 0.89 11.77 -2.94
C GLY A 49 -0.58 12.20 -2.98
N PRO A 50 -1.05 12.93 -4.02
CA PRO A 50 -2.44 13.30 -4.16
C PRO A 50 -3.29 12.17 -4.77
N GLY A 51 -4.47 11.94 -4.20
CA GLY A 51 -5.47 11.01 -4.74
C GLY A 51 -6.60 11.73 -5.48
N LEU A 52 -7.76 11.10 -5.52
CA LEU A 52 -9.01 11.60 -6.10
C LEU A 52 -10.05 11.80 -4.99
N ALA A 53 -11.09 12.59 -5.29
CA ALA A 53 -12.17 12.94 -4.37
C ALA A 53 -11.66 13.64 -3.09
N GLY A 54 -11.95 13.11 -1.90
CA GLY A 54 -11.63 13.74 -0.62
C GLY A 54 -10.12 13.88 -0.35
N VAL A 55 -9.27 13.17 -1.09
CA VAL A 55 -7.79 13.30 -1.02
C VAL A 55 -7.20 13.93 -2.27
N GLY A 56 -8.03 14.63 -3.06
CA GLY A 56 -7.60 15.37 -4.25
C GLY A 56 -6.77 16.62 -3.93
N PRO A 57 -6.14 17.25 -4.93
CA PRO A 57 -5.29 18.45 -4.76
C PRO A 57 -6.02 19.67 -4.16
N ALA A 58 -7.35 19.66 -4.15
CA ALA A 58 -8.20 20.68 -3.53
C ALA A 58 -8.64 20.33 -2.09
N GLN A 59 -8.27 19.16 -1.59
CA GLN A 59 -8.64 18.63 -0.27
C GLN A 59 -7.39 18.09 0.45
N ASN A 60 -7.49 17.78 1.74
CA ASN A 60 -6.34 17.36 2.56
C ASN A 60 -6.65 16.10 3.34
N TYR A 61 -5.65 15.30 3.68
CA TYR A 61 -5.78 14.12 4.55
C TYR A 61 -6.22 14.43 6.01
N MET A 62 -6.53 15.68 6.35
CA MET A 62 -6.82 16.12 7.72
C MET A 62 -8.10 15.48 8.30
N PHE A 63 -9.11 15.25 7.45
CA PHE A 63 -10.40 14.65 7.84
C PHE A 63 -10.31 13.15 8.17
N ILE A 64 -9.17 12.51 7.87
CA ILE A 64 -8.97 11.09 8.15
C ILE A 64 -8.64 10.91 9.63
N PRO A 65 -9.23 9.90 10.33
CA PRO A 65 -8.86 9.58 11.70
C PRO A 65 -7.38 9.21 11.83
N ALA A 66 -6.79 9.42 13.02
CA ALA A 66 -5.37 9.20 13.28
C ALA A 66 -4.89 7.78 12.89
N PHE A 67 -5.75 6.77 13.12
CA PHE A 67 -5.48 5.38 12.72
C PHE A 67 -5.37 5.22 11.20
N GLY A 68 -6.27 5.84 10.43
CA GLY A 68 -6.21 5.80 8.96
C GLY A 68 -4.95 6.47 8.40
N LYS A 69 -4.48 7.56 9.02
CA LYS A 69 -3.21 8.20 8.64
C LYS A 69 -2.00 7.29 8.89
N ALA A 70 -1.98 6.58 10.02
CA ALA A 70 -0.91 5.63 10.31
C ALA A 70 -0.86 4.49 9.27
N VAL A 71 -2.02 3.98 8.87
CA VAL A 71 -2.13 2.94 7.82
C VAL A 71 -1.66 3.47 6.46
N LEU A 72 -2.07 4.68 6.07
CA LEU A 72 -1.60 5.34 4.84
C LEU A 72 -0.08 5.58 4.85
N ALA A 73 0.50 5.96 5.99
CA ALA A 73 1.94 6.14 6.15
C ALA A 73 2.70 4.81 6.01
N LEU A 74 2.17 3.72 6.58
CA LEU A 74 2.72 2.38 6.36
C LEU A 74 2.60 1.96 4.89
N CYS A 75 1.48 2.30 4.23
CA CYS A 75 1.26 2.02 2.82
C CYS A 75 2.28 2.74 1.92
N MET A 76 2.62 3.99 2.23
CA MET A 76 3.72 4.72 1.56
C MET A 76 5.08 4.06 1.78
N LEU A 77 5.39 3.64 3.02
CA LEU A 77 6.64 2.94 3.32
C LEU A 77 6.76 1.64 2.53
N VAL A 78 5.70 0.84 2.47
CA VAL A 78 5.64 -0.40 1.68
C VAL A 78 5.72 -0.12 0.18
N GLY A 79 5.13 0.97 -0.31
CA GLY A 79 5.27 1.38 -1.70
C GLY A 79 6.69 1.84 -2.05
N ARG A 80 7.40 2.46 -1.09
CA ARG A 80 8.73 3.06 -1.29
C ARG A 80 9.85 2.05 -1.13
N LEU A 81 9.70 1.12 -0.18
CA LEU A 81 10.54 -0.05 0.00
C LEU A 81 9.97 -1.12 -0.93
N GLU A 82 10.48 -1.23 -2.17
CA GLU A 82 10.04 -2.23 -3.17
C GLU A 82 9.56 -3.52 -2.50
N PHE A 83 8.35 -3.98 -2.81
CA PHE A 83 7.64 -5.09 -2.13
C PHE A 83 8.51 -6.32 -1.84
N VAL A 84 9.54 -6.55 -2.67
CA VAL A 84 10.58 -7.58 -2.51
C VAL A 84 11.35 -7.45 -1.18
N THR A 85 11.62 -6.24 -0.71
CA THR A 85 12.25 -5.96 0.59
C THR A 85 11.33 -6.26 1.78
N VAL A 86 10.02 -6.03 1.65
CA VAL A 86 9.02 -6.39 2.67
C VAL A 86 8.91 -7.91 2.78
N ILE A 87 8.88 -8.63 1.64
CA ILE A 87 8.96 -10.10 1.63
C ILE A 87 10.28 -10.58 2.22
N ALA A 88 11.41 -9.94 1.89
CA ALA A 88 12.71 -10.29 2.46
C ALA A 88 12.70 -10.14 3.98
N LEU A 89 12.09 -9.09 4.52
CA LEU A 89 11.99 -8.85 5.96
C LEU A 89 11.05 -9.82 6.69
N LEU A 90 9.97 -10.26 6.03
CA LEU A 90 9.03 -11.28 6.53
C LEU A 90 9.53 -12.72 6.34
N THR A 91 10.49 -12.95 5.45
CA THR A 91 11.05 -14.27 5.23
C THR A 91 12.03 -14.59 6.36
N PRO A 92 11.78 -15.63 7.19
CA PRO A 92 12.65 -15.97 8.31
C PRO A 92 14.07 -16.36 7.88
N ALA A 93 14.31 -16.63 6.60
CA ALA A 93 15.65 -16.82 6.02
C ALA A 93 16.52 -15.56 6.08
N PHE A 94 15.95 -14.36 6.05
CA PHE A 94 16.70 -13.10 6.19
C PHE A 94 17.07 -12.83 7.65
N TRP A 95 16.23 -13.26 8.61
CA TRP A 95 16.49 -13.17 10.05
C TRP A 95 17.41 -14.27 10.58
N ARG A 96 17.68 -15.30 9.79
CA ARG A 96 18.64 -16.35 10.15
C ARG A 96 20.05 -15.92 9.77
N TRP A 97 20.49 -14.80 10.33
CA TRP A 97 21.89 -14.36 10.29
C TRP A 97 22.67 -15.08 11.42
N ARG A 98 22.90 -16.37 11.19
CA ARG A 98 23.90 -17.20 11.85
C ARG A 98 24.33 -18.30 10.89
#